data_AF-A0A376FMH9-F1
#
_entry.id   AF-A0A376FMH9-F1
#
_cell.length_a   1.000
_cell.length_b   1.000
_cell.length_c   1.000
_cell.angle_alpha   90.00
_cell.angle_beta   90.00
_cell.angle_gamma   90.00
#
_symmetry.space_group_name_H-M   'P 1'
#
loop_
_entity.id
_entity.type
_entity.pdbx_description
1 polymer ?
#
loop_
_entity_poly.entity_id
_entity_poly.type
_entity_poly.pdbx_seq_one_letter_code
_entity_poly.pdbx_strand_id
1 'polypeptide(L)'
;MHPRFQAAFAQLAENLQSALAPVLADAHFPALLTAEQVTMLKQATGLDEDALAFALLPLAAACARADLSHFNVGAIARGVSGTWYFGGNMEFLGATMQQTVHAEQSAISHAWLRGEKALSAITVNYTPCGHCRQFMNELNSGLQLRINLPGRAPHTLGGLSA
;
A
#
# COMPACT_ATOMS: atom_id res chain seq x y z
N MET A 1 7.92 3.74 17.56
CA MET A 1 7.24 4.26 16.36
C MET A 1 8.02 5.40 15.71
N HIS A 2 8.32 5.26 14.42
CA HIS A 2 8.95 6.31 13.62
C HIS A 2 8.04 7.55 13.51
N PRO A 3 8.56 8.80 13.62
CA PRO A 3 7.76 10.04 13.61
C PRO A 3 6.77 10.19 12.44
N ARG A 4 7.14 9.76 11.22
CA ARG A 4 6.29 9.79 10.03
C ARG A 4 4.90 9.19 10.24
N PHE A 5 4.78 8.15 11.09
CA PHE A 5 3.51 7.47 11.33
C PHE A 5 2.65 8.12 12.43
N GLN A 6 3.17 9.04 13.24
CA GLN A 6 2.45 9.58 14.41
C GLN A 6 1.11 10.21 14.05
N ALA A 7 1.09 11.10 13.06
CA ALA A 7 -0.14 11.78 12.63
C ALA A 7 -1.15 10.81 12.01
N ALA A 8 -0.69 9.88 11.17
CA ALA A 8 -1.55 8.88 10.53
C ALA A 8 -2.10 7.88 11.56
N PHE A 9 -1.28 7.44 12.52
CA PHE A 9 -1.67 6.53 13.58
C PHE A 9 -2.76 7.10 14.48
N ALA A 10 -2.66 8.39 14.84
CA ALA A 10 -3.64 9.07 15.69
C ALA A 10 -5.04 9.18 15.05
N GLN A 11 -5.16 9.00 13.73
CA GLN A 11 -6.43 9.04 13.00
C GLN A 11 -7.11 7.66 12.87
N LEU A 12 -6.45 6.57 13.27
CA LEU A 12 -7.00 5.22 13.16
C LEU A 12 -8.04 4.96 14.26
N ALA A 13 -8.93 3.98 14.04
CA ALA A 13 -9.83 3.51 15.08
C ALA A 13 -9.06 2.94 16.29
N GLU A 14 -9.58 3.11 17.50
CA GLU A 14 -8.88 2.76 18.76
C GLU A 14 -8.47 1.28 18.85
N ASN A 15 -9.33 0.38 18.38
CA ASN A 15 -9.03 -1.05 18.32
C ASN A 15 -7.87 -1.35 17.34
N LEU A 16 -7.83 -0.67 16.19
CA LEU A 16 -6.75 -0.80 15.23
C LEU A 16 -5.44 -0.18 15.74
N GLN A 17 -5.51 0.97 16.41
CA GLN A 17 -4.35 1.58 17.07
C GLN A 17 -3.74 0.61 18.09
N SER A 18 -4.58 0.06 18.97
CA SER A 18 -4.15 -0.87 20.03
C SER A 18 -3.45 -2.10 19.46
N ALA A 19 -3.99 -2.67 18.38
CA ALA A 19 -3.43 -3.84 17.71
C ALA A 19 -2.14 -3.51 16.91
N LEU A 20 -2.04 -2.32 16.32
CA LEU A 20 -0.87 -1.88 15.55
C LEU A 20 0.28 -1.34 16.40
N ALA A 21 -0.01 -0.80 17.59
CA ALA A 21 0.99 -0.20 18.48
C ALA A 21 2.25 -1.09 18.67
N PRO A 22 2.14 -2.40 18.98
CA PRO A 22 3.33 -3.25 19.09
C PRO A 22 4.06 -3.46 17.76
N VAL A 23 3.34 -3.48 16.63
CA VAL A 23 3.92 -3.65 15.30
C VAL A 23 4.73 -2.43 14.88
N LEU A 24 4.20 -1.23 15.17
CA LEU A 24 4.84 0.04 14.87
C LEU A 24 5.81 0.50 15.98
N ALA A 25 5.97 -0.27 17.06
CA ALA A 25 6.88 0.10 18.15
C ALA A 25 8.33 0.19 17.66
N ASP A 26 8.74 -0.71 16.75
CA ASP A 26 10.06 -0.71 16.14
C ASP A 26 10.33 0.62 15.39
N ALA A 27 11.45 1.26 15.72
CA ALA A 27 11.90 2.47 15.04
C ALA A 27 12.22 2.23 13.56
N HIS A 28 12.58 1.00 13.20
CA HIS A 28 12.90 0.55 11.85
C HIS A 28 11.81 -0.35 11.26
N PHE A 29 10.55 -0.15 11.68
CA PHE A 29 9.41 -0.86 11.09
C PHE A 29 9.53 -0.89 9.55
N PRO A 30 9.60 -2.09 8.94
CA PRO A 30 10.01 -2.25 7.54
C PRO A 30 8.95 -1.84 6.51
N ALA A 31 7.87 -1.18 6.94
CA ALA A 31 6.73 -0.80 6.09
C ALA A 31 6.09 -2.02 5.39
N LEU A 32 6.04 -3.16 6.08
CA LEU A 32 5.32 -4.36 5.65
C LEU A 32 4.68 -5.04 6.86
N LEU A 33 3.64 -5.83 6.61
CA LEU A 33 2.96 -6.66 7.60
C LEU A 33 3.00 -8.10 7.15
N THR A 34 3.45 -8.99 8.03
CA THR A 34 3.42 -10.45 7.79
C THR A 34 1.99 -10.97 7.77
N ALA A 35 1.77 -12.15 7.18
CA ALA A 35 0.47 -12.83 7.20
C ALA A 35 -0.09 -13.01 8.62
N GLU A 36 0.77 -13.32 9.60
CA GLU A 36 0.39 -13.45 11.01
C GLU A 36 -0.07 -12.11 11.60
N GLN A 37 0.67 -11.02 11.35
CA GLN A 37 0.27 -9.68 11.79
C GLN A 37 -1.05 -9.25 11.13
N VAL A 38 -1.22 -9.48 9.83
CA VAL A 38 -2.50 -9.19 9.14
C VAL A 38 -3.65 -9.97 9.78
N THR A 39 -3.44 -11.25 10.11
CA THR A 39 -4.45 -12.09 10.75
C THR A 39 -4.83 -11.58 12.13
N MET A 40 -3.83 -11.22 12.95
CA MET A 40 -4.03 -10.62 14.26
C MET A 40 -4.83 -9.30 14.17
N LEU A 41 -4.49 -8.43 13.21
CA LEU A 41 -5.19 -7.17 13.00
C LEU A 41 -6.66 -7.39 12.58
N LYS A 42 -6.93 -8.35 11.71
CA LYS A 42 -8.31 -8.73 11.32
C LYS A 42 -9.11 -9.21 12.53
N GLN A 43 -8.53 -10.07 13.35
CA GLN A 43 -9.18 -10.59 14.57
C GLN A 43 -9.48 -9.48 15.58
N ALA A 44 -8.53 -8.57 15.80
CA ALA A 44 -8.70 -7.47 16.77
C ALA A 44 -9.72 -6.42 16.31
N THR A 45 -9.89 -6.24 15.00
CA THR A 45 -10.74 -5.18 14.45
C THR A 45 -12.09 -5.68 13.93
N GLY A 46 -12.21 -6.97 13.62
CA GLY A 46 -13.36 -7.54 12.92
C GLY A 46 -13.44 -7.15 11.43
N LEU A 47 -12.42 -6.45 10.91
CA LEU A 47 -12.37 -6.03 9.51
C LEU A 47 -11.97 -7.21 8.62
N ASP A 48 -12.57 -7.28 7.43
CA ASP A 48 -12.03 -8.09 6.35
C ASP A 48 -10.74 -7.48 5.78
N GLU A 49 -10.09 -8.18 4.84
CA GLU A 49 -8.82 -7.72 4.28
C GLU A 49 -8.92 -6.43 3.48
N ASP A 50 -10.04 -6.20 2.81
CA ASP A 50 -10.20 -5.04 1.96
C ASP A 50 -10.44 -3.80 2.82
N ALA A 51 -11.33 -3.91 3.80
CA ALA A 51 -11.58 -2.87 4.78
C ALA A 51 -10.33 -2.57 5.63
N LEU A 52 -9.59 -3.60 6.05
CA LEU A 52 -8.33 -3.41 6.78
C LEU A 52 -7.28 -2.72 5.90
N ALA A 53 -7.12 -3.13 4.63
CA ALA A 53 -6.17 -2.48 3.72
C ALA A 53 -6.52 -1.00 3.51
N PHE A 54 -7.80 -0.65 3.36
CA PHE A 54 -8.23 0.75 3.29
C PHE A 54 -7.92 1.52 4.58
N ALA A 55 -8.20 0.93 5.75
CA ALA A 55 -7.92 1.55 7.04
C ALA A 55 -6.42 1.80 7.26
N LEU A 56 -5.54 1.01 6.64
CA LEU A 56 -4.09 1.14 6.74
C LEU A 56 -3.45 2.07 5.69
N LEU A 57 -4.18 2.51 4.66
CA LEU A 57 -3.64 3.41 3.63
C LEU A 57 -3.00 4.70 4.17
N PRO A 58 -3.49 5.35 5.24
CA PRO A 58 -2.82 6.52 5.81
C PRO A 58 -1.39 6.23 6.28
N LEU A 59 -1.12 5.01 6.78
CA LEU A 59 0.23 4.61 7.16
C LEU A 59 1.12 4.40 5.94
N ALA A 60 0.61 3.83 4.85
CA ALA A 60 1.35 3.71 3.60
C ALA A 60 1.66 5.10 2.99
N ALA A 61 0.68 6.01 2.99
CA ALA A 61 0.85 7.37 2.49
C ALA A 61 1.85 8.18 3.34
N ALA A 62 1.98 7.89 4.64
CA ALA A 62 3.01 8.48 5.50
C ALA A 62 4.46 8.09 5.11
N CYS A 63 4.65 7.11 4.22
CA CYS A 63 5.94 6.78 3.63
C CYS A 63 6.26 7.60 2.38
N ALA A 64 5.33 8.41 1.87
CA ALA A 64 5.54 9.23 0.69
C ALA A 64 6.63 10.29 0.88
N ARG A 65 7.26 10.66 -0.24
CA ARG A 65 8.23 11.74 -0.40
C ARG A 65 7.79 12.61 -1.57
N ALA A 66 6.66 13.29 -1.40
CA ALA A 66 6.04 14.15 -2.39
C ALA A 66 6.59 15.59 -2.31
N ASP A 67 7.90 15.73 -2.53
CA ASP A 67 8.62 16.99 -2.31
C ASP A 67 8.22 18.09 -3.32
N LEU A 68 7.54 17.75 -4.43
CA LEU A 68 7.07 18.69 -5.45
C LEU A 68 5.55 18.93 -5.37
N SER A 69 4.75 17.88 -5.33
CA SER A 69 3.28 17.97 -5.39
C SER A 69 2.64 18.21 -4.03
N HIS A 70 3.34 17.86 -2.96
CA HIS A 70 2.79 17.78 -1.60
C HIS A 70 1.54 16.88 -1.49
N PHE A 71 1.39 15.95 -2.44
CA PHE A 71 0.26 15.05 -2.53
C PHE A 71 0.70 13.63 -2.18
N ASN A 72 0.49 13.24 -0.93
CA ASN A 72 0.91 11.94 -0.42
C ASN A 72 -0.08 10.85 -0.85
N VAL A 73 0.39 9.95 -1.71
CA VAL A 73 -0.35 8.78 -2.20
C VAL A 73 0.22 7.54 -1.53
N GLY A 74 -0.66 6.68 -1.01
CA GLY A 74 -0.32 5.41 -0.38
C GLY A 74 -0.87 4.23 -1.18
N ALA A 75 -0.10 3.14 -1.21
CA ALA A 75 -0.52 1.87 -1.78
C ALA A 75 -0.13 0.70 -0.86
N ILE A 76 -0.94 -0.35 -0.87
CA ILE A 76 -0.63 -1.61 -0.19
C ILE A 76 -0.74 -2.75 -1.20
N ALA A 77 0.40 -3.36 -1.52
CA ALA A 77 0.47 -4.56 -2.35
C ALA A 77 0.33 -5.80 -1.46
N ARG A 78 -0.57 -6.71 -1.82
CA ARG A 78 -0.80 -7.97 -1.10
C ARG A 78 -0.16 -9.11 -1.86
N GLY A 79 0.85 -9.70 -1.26
CA GLY A 79 1.55 -10.86 -1.79
C GLY A 79 0.70 -12.13 -1.71
N VAL A 80 0.98 -13.10 -2.58
CA VAL A 80 0.39 -14.44 -2.47
C VAL A 80 0.88 -15.18 -1.23
N SER A 81 1.99 -14.75 -0.62
CA SER A 81 2.43 -15.21 0.71
C SER A 81 1.51 -14.77 1.87
N GLY A 82 0.59 -13.82 1.62
CA GLY A 82 -0.19 -13.14 2.65
C GLY A 82 0.52 -11.95 3.30
N THR A 83 1.78 -11.67 2.94
CA THR A 83 2.50 -10.47 3.38
C THR A 83 1.96 -9.24 2.64
N TRP A 84 1.81 -8.12 3.36
CA TRP A 84 1.36 -6.84 2.81
C TRP A 84 2.51 -5.84 2.80
N TYR A 85 2.73 -5.18 1.67
CA TYR A 85 3.86 -4.27 1.45
C TYR A 85 3.35 -2.87 1.20
N PHE A 86 3.82 -1.90 2.00
CA PHE A 86 3.44 -0.51 1.82
C PHE A 86 4.31 0.15 0.75
N GLY A 87 3.72 1.11 0.03
CA GLY A 87 4.41 2.01 -0.88
C GLY A 87 3.84 3.42 -0.77
N GLY A 88 4.71 4.40 -0.95
CA GLY A 88 4.37 5.81 -1.07
C GLY A 88 5.01 6.41 -2.32
N ASN A 89 4.39 7.44 -2.91
CA ASN A 89 4.99 8.13 -4.06
C ASN A 89 6.27 8.89 -3.67
N MET A 90 7.20 9.01 -4.62
CA MET A 90 8.50 9.63 -4.42
C MET A 90 8.81 10.58 -5.58
N GLU A 91 9.14 11.81 -5.23
CA GLU A 91 9.44 12.92 -6.14
C GLU A 91 10.79 13.51 -5.75
N PHE A 92 11.55 13.99 -6.74
CA PHE A 92 12.94 14.40 -6.55
C PHE A 92 13.16 15.80 -7.11
N LEU A 93 13.28 16.79 -6.21
CA LEU A 93 13.57 18.17 -6.59
C LEU A 93 14.88 18.27 -7.36
N GLY A 94 14.90 19.05 -8.44
CA GLY A 94 16.06 19.21 -9.32
C GLY A 94 16.30 18.05 -10.30
N ALA A 95 15.57 16.95 -10.20
CA ALA A 95 15.53 15.89 -11.20
C ALA A 95 14.37 16.12 -12.21
N THR A 96 14.18 15.16 -13.12
CA THR A 96 13.10 15.19 -14.10
C THR A 96 11.91 14.33 -13.67
N MET A 97 10.73 14.58 -14.26
CA MET A 97 9.50 13.82 -13.98
C MET A 97 9.65 12.32 -14.26
N GLN A 98 10.56 11.91 -15.14
CA GLN A 98 10.84 10.49 -15.43
C GLN A 98 11.47 9.75 -14.25
N GLN A 99 11.97 10.46 -13.23
CA GLN A 99 12.50 9.86 -12.00
C GLN A 99 11.42 9.64 -10.93
N THR A 100 10.21 10.15 -11.14
CA THR A 100 9.12 9.99 -10.17
C THR A 100 8.73 8.53 -10.04
N VAL A 101 8.55 8.07 -8.80
CA VAL A 101 8.04 6.74 -8.48
C VAL A 101 6.65 6.88 -7.90
N HIS A 102 5.68 6.21 -8.50
CA HIS A 102 4.30 6.21 -8.00
C HIS A 102 4.15 5.26 -6.80
N ALA A 103 3.12 5.48 -5.97
CA ALA A 103 2.88 4.64 -4.80
C ALA A 103 2.68 3.16 -5.17
N GLU A 104 2.00 2.89 -6.28
CA GLU A 104 1.79 1.54 -6.82
C GLU A 104 3.11 0.90 -7.20
N GLN A 105 3.96 1.61 -7.95
CA GLN A 105 5.29 1.13 -8.33
C GLN A 105 6.16 0.86 -7.11
N SER A 106 6.08 1.73 -6.09
CA SER A 106 6.78 1.61 -4.82
C SER A 106 6.36 0.33 -4.06
N ALA A 107 5.05 0.10 -3.87
CA ALA A 107 4.55 -1.08 -3.17
C ALA A 107 4.85 -2.40 -3.91
N ILE A 108 4.71 -2.40 -5.23
CA ILE A 108 4.99 -3.57 -6.09
C ILE A 108 6.49 -3.90 -6.06
N SER A 109 7.35 -2.89 -6.23
CA SER A 109 8.79 -3.08 -6.18
C SER A 109 9.24 -3.52 -4.79
N HIS A 110 8.61 -2.99 -3.73
CA HIS A 110 8.87 -3.42 -2.36
C HIS A 110 8.57 -4.91 -2.17
N ALA A 111 7.42 -5.39 -2.64
CA ALA A 111 7.10 -6.82 -2.61
C ALA A 111 8.11 -7.66 -3.40
N TRP A 112 8.41 -7.26 -4.63
CA TRP A 112 9.33 -7.99 -5.52
C TRP A 112 10.75 -8.07 -4.94
N LEU A 113 11.30 -6.96 -4.46
CA LEU A 113 12.65 -6.91 -3.87
C LEU A 113 12.74 -7.65 -2.52
N ARG A 114 11.61 -7.94 -1.88
CA ARG A 114 11.51 -8.82 -0.70
C ARG A 114 11.27 -10.29 -1.07
N GLY A 115 11.28 -10.63 -2.36
CA GLY A 115 11.18 -12.00 -2.84
C GLY A 115 9.76 -12.51 -3.03
N GLU A 116 8.74 -11.65 -2.92
CA GLU A 116 7.34 -12.01 -3.18
C GLU A 116 7.18 -12.51 -4.62
N LYS A 117 6.45 -13.62 -4.79
CA LYS A 117 6.42 -14.34 -6.08
C LYS A 117 5.31 -13.86 -7.00
N ALA A 118 4.22 -13.37 -6.45
CA ALA A 118 3.11 -12.79 -7.18
C ALA A 118 2.28 -11.91 -6.24
N LEU A 119 1.49 -11.02 -6.80
CA LEU A 119 0.55 -10.20 -6.05
C LEU A 119 -0.87 -10.67 -6.30
N SER A 120 -1.64 -10.81 -5.22
CA SER A 120 -3.08 -11.13 -5.29
C SER A 120 -3.93 -9.87 -5.50
N ALA A 121 -3.52 -8.76 -4.90
CA ALA A 121 -4.23 -7.50 -5.01
C ALA A 121 -3.34 -6.30 -4.70
N ILE A 122 -3.78 -5.12 -5.10
CA ILE A 122 -3.25 -3.83 -4.65
C ILE A 122 -4.39 -2.91 -4.24
N THR A 123 -4.25 -2.26 -3.09
CA THR A 123 -5.19 -1.29 -2.57
C THR A 123 -4.57 0.10 -2.62
N VAL A 124 -5.28 1.08 -3.16
CA VAL A 124 -4.80 2.47 -3.36
C VAL A 124 -5.87 3.47 -2.98
N ASN A 125 -5.49 4.68 -2.55
CA ASN A 125 -6.43 5.75 -2.20
C ASN A 125 -7.04 6.47 -3.42
N TYR A 126 -6.36 6.45 -4.58
CA TYR A 126 -6.81 7.08 -5.82
C TYR A 126 -6.77 6.10 -6.98
N THR A 127 -7.58 6.36 -8.02
CA THR A 127 -7.61 5.51 -9.22
C THR A 127 -6.23 5.53 -9.90
N PRO A 128 -5.61 4.36 -10.19
CA PRO A 128 -4.30 4.31 -10.83
C PRO A 128 -4.30 5.04 -12.17
N CYS A 129 -3.26 5.81 -12.43
CA CYS A 129 -3.06 6.48 -13.71
C CYS A 129 -2.67 5.48 -14.82
N GLY A 130 -2.71 5.90 -16.08
CA GLY A 130 -2.35 5.03 -17.22
C GLY A 130 -0.95 4.42 -17.11
N HIS A 131 0.03 5.19 -16.59
CA HIS A 131 1.39 4.71 -16.34
C HIS A 131 1.44 3.55 -15.34
N CYS A 132 0.75 3.67 -14.19
CA CYS A 132 0.68 2.58 -13.21
C CYS A 132 -0.07 1.36 -13.73
N ARG A 133 -1.15 1.55 -14.52
CA ARG A 133 -1.87 0.44 -15.15
C ARG A 133 -0.97 -0.36 -16.10
N GLN A 134 -0.20 0.34 -16.92
CA GLN A 134 0.76 -0.30 -17.82
C GLN A 134 1.86 -1.03 -17.04
N PHE A 135 2.41 -0.43 -15.99
CA PHE A 135 3.41 -1.06 -15.13
C PHE A 135 2.88 -2.34 -14.47
N MET A 136 1.65 -2.33 -13.96
CA MET A 136 1.03 -3.51 -13.35
C MET A 136 0.79 -4.65 -14.35
N ASN A 137 0.57 -4.34 -15.64
CA ASN A 137 0.35 -5.36 -16.65
C ASN A 137 1.61 -6.18 -16.98
N GLU A 138 2.79 -5.70 -16.57
CA GLU A 138 4.06 -6.42 -16.71
C GLU A 138 4.24 -7.51 -15.64
N LEU A 139 3.39 -7.53 -14.61
CA LEU A 139 3.45 -8.53 -13.55
C LEU A 139 2.97 -9.89 -14.06
N ASN A 140 3.44 -10.96 -13.42
CA ASN A 140 2.99 -12.32 -13.70
C ASN A 140 1.52 -12.60 -13.32
N SER A 141 0.88 -11.70 -12.55
CA SER A 141 -0.57 -11.68 -12.32
C SER A 141 -1.35 -11.08 -13.50
N GLY A 142 -0.68 -10.33 -14.38
CA GLY A 142 -1.24 -9.69 -15.56
C GLY A 142 -2.55 -8.95 -15.31
N LEU A 143 -3.49 -9.09 -16.24
CA LEU A 143 -4.81 -8.45 -16.15
C LEU A 143 -5.70 -8.98 -15.02
N GLN A 144 -5.30 -10.05 -14.32
CA GLN A 144 -6.05 -10.65 -13.21
C GLN A 144 -5.74 -10.00 -11.85
N LEU A 145 -4.72 -9.15 -11.76
CA LEU A 145 -4.42 -8.43 -10.52
C LEU A 145 -5.65 -7.65 -10.05
N ARG A 146 -6.08 -7.89 -8.81
CA ARG A 146 -7.23 -7.19 -8.22
C ARG A 146 -6.82 -5.80 -7.72
N ILE A 147 -7.55 -4.79 -8.15
CA ILE A 147 -7.36 -3.39 -7.77
C ILE A 147 -8.51 -2.96 -6.87
N ASN A 148 -8.17 -2.51 -5.67
CA ASN A 148 -9.12 -2.10 -4.64
C ASN A 148 -9.09 -0.57 -4.49
N LEU A 149 -10.26 0.07 -4.67
CA LEU A 149 -10.45 1.51 -4.59
C LEU A 149 -11.54 1.86 -3.57
N PRO A 150 -11.40 2.95 -2.78
CA PRO A 150 -12.42 3.37 -1.83
C PRO A 150 -13.76 3.64 -2.54
N GLY A 151 -14.86 3.16 -1.95
CA GLY A 151 -16.21 3.40 -2.46
C GLY A 151 -16.53 2.70 -3.79
N ARG A 152 -15.74 1.72 -4.21
CA ARG A 152 -15.97 0.93 -5.44
C ARG A 152 -15.83 -0.56 -5.14
N ALA A 153 -16.57 -1.37 -5.90
CA ALA A 153 -16.31 -2.80 -5.92
C ALA A 153 -14.88 -3.06 -6.45
N PRO A 154 -14.17 -4.08 -5.96
CA PRO A 154 -12.88 -4.45 -6.52
C PRO A 154 -12.99 -4.79 -8.00
N HIS A 155 -12.03 -4.34 -8.81
CA HIS A 155 -11.95 -4.65 -10.23
C HIS A 155 -10.63 -5.35 -10.54
N THR A 156 -10.58 -6.16 -11.59
CA THR A 156 -9.29 -6.62 -12.12
C THR A 156 -8.65 -5.51 -12.93
N LEU A 157 -7.33 -5.56 -13.13
CA LEU A 157 -6.62 -4.62 -14.00
C LEU A 157 -7.20 -4.59 -15.42
N GLY A 158 -7.62 -5.74 -15.95
CA GLY A 158 -8.34 -5.82 -17.22
C GLY A 158 -9.65 -5.03 -17.24
N GLY A 159 -10.41 -5.06 -16.14
CA GLY A 159 -11.66 -4.30 -16.01
C GLY A 159 -11.48 -2.79 -15.83
N LEU A 160 -10.26 -2.32 -15.53
CA LEU A 160 -9.91 -0.89 -15.46
C LEU A 160 -9.23 -0.37 -16.74
N SER A 161 -8.90 -1.26 -17.67
CA SER A 161 -8.18 -0.92 -18.91
C SER A 161 -9.09 -0.94 -20.14
N ALA A 162 -10.35 -1.35 -19.98
CA ALA A 162 -11.43 -1.20 -20.94
C ALA A 162 -12.17 0.13 -20.72
#